data_AF-A0A369QCJ5-F1
#
_entry.id   AF-A0A369QCJ5-F1
#
_cell.length_a   1.000
_cell.length_b   1.000
_cell.length_c   1.000
_cell.angle_alpha   90.00
_cell.angle_beta   90.00
_cell.angle_gamma   90.00
#
_symmetry.space_group_name_H-M   'P 1'
#
loop_
_entity.id
_entity.type
_entity.pdbx_description
1 polymer ?
#
loop_
_entity_poly.entity_id
_entity_poly.type
_entity_poly.pdbx_seq_one_letter_code
_entity_poly.pdbx_strand_id
1 'polypeptide(L)'
;MALEVDEGEASAIALCAEKLDALLILDDLQARKLAEKLKLNYTGTLGIIARAKKEGVIASVKPIIEKIRMTNFRFSEEVFAAIIKAAGE
;
A
#
# COMPACT_ATOMS: atom_id res chain seq x y z
N MET A 1 -15.74 14.08 -12.65
CA MET A 1 -15.47 12.79 -11.97
C MET A 1 -14.99 13.10 -10.58
N ALA A 2 -15.89 13.02 -9.59
CA ALA A 2 -15.49 13.01 -8.19
C ALA A 2 -14.80 11.66 -7.92
N LEU A 3 -13.64 11.69 -7.27
CA LEU A 3 -13.11 10.50 -6.64
C LEU A 3 -13.93 10.35 -5.36
N GLU A 4 -14.90 9.44 -5.34
CA GLU A 4 -15.65 9.13 -4.12
C GLU A 4 -14.77 8.23 -3.26
N VAL A 5 -13.99 8.87 -2.41
CA VAL A 5 -13.24 8.24 -1.33
C VAL A 5 -14.16 8.18 -0.12
N ASP A 6 -14.15 7.07 0.62
CA ASP A 6 -14.97 6.97 1.82
C ASP A 6 -14.51 7.98 2.90
N GLU A 7 -15.40 8.31 3.83
CA GLU A 7 -15.14 9.32 4.86
C GLU A 7 -13.91 8.98 5.74
N GLY A 8 -13.65 7.70 5.97
CA GLY A 8 -12.50 7.23 6.73
C GLY A 8 -11.19 7.46 5.99
N GLU A 9 -11.12 7.04 4.73
CA GLU A 9 -9.95 7.29 3.88
C GLU A 9 -9.74 8.79 3.62
N ALA A 10 -10.81 9.56 3.42
CA ALA A 10 -10.73 11.01 3.26
C ALA A 10 -10.15 11.68 4.51
N SER A 11 -10.56 11.25 5.70
CA SER A 11 -10.03 11.74 6.97
C SER A 11 -8.54 11.40 7.14
N ALA A 12 -8.13 10.18 6.77
CA ALA A 12 -6.73 9.77 6.83
C ALA A 12 -5.85 10.56 5.85
N ILE A 13 -6.35 10.81 4.62
CA ILE A 13 -5.68 11.66 3.62
C ILE A 13 -5.53 13.10 4.15
N ALA A 14 -6.61 13.68 4.68
CA ALA A 14 -6.58 15.03 5.24
C ALA A 14 -5.55 15.14 6.39
N LEU A 15 -5.55 14.17 7.30
CA LEU A 15 -4.57 14.13 8.39
C LEU A 15 -3.13 14.00 7.87
N CYS A 16 -2.90 13.17 6.86
CA CYS A 16 -1.57 13.02 6.27
C CYS A 16 -1.09 14.31 5.60
N ALA A 17 -1.98 15.08 4.98
CA ALA A 17 -1.63 16.34 4.33
C ALA A 17 -1.17 17.42 5.34
N GLU A 18 -1.61 17.35 6.59
CA GLU A 18 -1.22 18.28 7.66
C GLU A 18 0.07 17.88 8.39
N LYS A 19 0.55 16.65 8.19
CA LYS A 19 1.74 16.12 8.88
C LYS A 19 2.95 16.10 7.96
N LEU A 20 4.04 16.72 8.42
CA LEU A 20 5.33 16.59 7.77
C LEU A 20 5.84 15.15 7.93
N ASP A 21 6.27 14.55 6.82
CA ASP A 21 6.90 13.22 6.75
C ASP A 21 6.02 12.04 7.22
N ALA A 22 4.71 12.13 7.01
CA ALA A 22 3.81 11.01 7.23
C ALA A 22 3.80 10.04 6.04
N LEU A 23 3.68 8.74 6.34
CA LEU A 23 3.40 7.70 5.36
C LEU A 23 1.97 7.21 5.55
N LEU A 24 1.13 7.49 4.56
CA LEU A 24 -0.28 7.09 4.59
C LEU A 24 -0.43 5.61 4.19
N ILE A 25 -1.35 4.89 4.84
CA ILE A 25 -1.70 3.51 4.45
C ILE A 25 -3.06 3.53 3.77
N LEU A 26 -3.12 3.04 2.53
CA LEU A 26 -4.33 3.00 1.70
C LEU A 26 -4.53 1.63 1.07
N ASP A 27 -5.74 1.11 1.16
CA ASP A 27 -6.11 -0.16 0.53
C ASP A 27 -7.13 0.00 -0.62
N ASP A 28 -7.79 1.14 -0.77
CA ASP A 28 -8.65 1.42 -1.94
C ASP A 28 -7.94 2.11 -3.11
N LEU A 29 -8.38 1.80 -4.34
CA LEU A 29 -7.83 2.37 -5.56
C LEU A 29 -8.14 3.87 -5.73
N GLN A 30 -9.31 4.32 -5.32
CA GLN A 30 -9.73 5.72 -5.43
C GLN A 30 -8.93 6.60 -4.46
N ALA A 31 -8.75 6.15 -3.22
CA ALA A 31 -7.87 6.86 -2.28
C ALA A 31 -6.43 6.93 -2.77
N ARG A 32 -5.88 5.84 -3.32
CA ARG A 32 -4.53 5.85 -3.90
C ARG A 32 -4.40 6.88 -5.02
N LYS A 33 -5.37 6.92 -5.93
CA LYS A 33 -5.42 7.95 -7.00
C LYS A 33 -5.52 9.36 -6.44
N LEU A 34 -6.25 9.57 -5.34
CA LEU A 34 -6.34 10.88 -4.70
C LEU A 34 -5.00 11.25 -4.04
N ALA A 35 -4.38 10.35 -3.28
CA ALA A 35 -3.08 10.57 -2.67
C ALA A 35 -1.98 10.87 -3.71
N GLU A 36 -1.99 10.19 -4.85
CA GLU A 36 -1.09 10.48 -5.98
C GLU A 36 -1.29 11.90 -6.52
N LYS A 37 -2.54 12.33 -6.73
CA LYS A 37 -2.85 13.70 -7.18
C LYS A 37 -2.38 14.75 -6.17
N LEU A 38 -2.48 14.43 -4.89
CA LEU A 38 -2.03 15.29 -3.79
C LEU A 38 -0.53 15.17 -3.50
N LYS A 39 0.20 14.31 -4.24
CA LYS A 39 1.64 14.03 -4.05
C LYS A 39 1.98 13.59 -2.63
N LEU A 40 1.07 12.87 -1.97
CA LEU A 40 1.29 12.31 -0.65
C LEU A 40 2.07 11.00 -0.77
N ASN A 41 2.98 10.79 0.18
CA ASN A 41 3.64 9.49 0.32
C ASN A 41 2.65 8.50 0.91
N TYR A 42 2.40 7.40 0.20
CA TYR A 42 1.51 6.35 0.67
C TYR A 42 2.10 4.96 0.45
N THR A 43 1.56 4.00 1.18
CA THR A 43 1.80 2.57 1.04
C THR A 43 0.48 1.82 1.17
N GLY A 44 0.52 0.51 0.99
CA GLY A 44 -0.63 -0.37 1.21
C GLY A 44 -0.17 -1.68 1.83
N THR A 45 -1.10 -2.60 2.03
CA THR A 45 -0.84 -3.89 2.70
C THR A 45 0.43 -4.61 2.19
N LEU A 46 0.60 -4.75 0.87
CA LEU A 46 1.78 -5.44 0.30
C LEU A 46 3.10 -4.69 0.55
N GLY A 47 3.07 -3.35 0.57
CA GLY A 47 4.24 -2.53 0.87
C GLY A 47 4.71 -2.70 2.32
N ILE A 48 3.76 -2.85 3.25
CA ILE A 48 4.07 -3.18 4.65
C ILE A 48 4.75 -4.55 4.76
N ILE A 49 4.28 -5.55 4.01
CA ILE A 49 4.90 -6.89 3.99
C ILE A 49 6.33 -6.82 3.45
N ALA A 50 6.56 -6.08 2.35
CA ALA A 50 7.90 -5.87 1.81
C ALA A 50 8.85 -5.23 2.83
N ARG A 51 8.35 -4.22 3.55
CA ARG A 51 9.10 -3.52 4.60
C ARG A 51 9.42 -4.46 5.76
N ALA A 52 8.47 -5.27 6.21
CA ALA A 52 8.67 -6.22 7.29
C ALA A 52 9.81 -7.21 6.99
N LYS A 53 9.95 -7.66 5.74
CA LYS A 53 11.09 -8.50 5.34
C LYS A 53 12.41 -7.75 5.36
N LYS A 54 12.43 -6.53 4.80
CA LYS A 54 13.63 -5.67 4.83
C LYS A 54 14.12 -5.40 6.26
N GLU A 55 13.20 -5.27 7.20
CA GLU A 55 13.50 -5.06 8.62
C GLU A 55 13.78 -6.37 9.38
N GLY A 56 13.74 -7.53 8.71
CA GLY A 56 14.03 -8.84 9.31
C GLY A 56 12.92 -9.39 10.22
N VAL A 57 11.73 -8.77 10.22
CA VAL A 57 10.57 -9.22 11.01
C VAL A 57 10.01 -10.53 10.46
N ILE A 58 10.08 -10.72 9.14
CA ILE A 58 9.69 -11.95 8.46
C ILE A 58 10.83 -12.45 7.56
N ALA A 59 10.89 -13.77 7.36
CA ALA A 59 11.97 -14.40 6.59
C ALA A 59 11.81 -14.27 5.07
N SER A 60 10.58 -14.28 4.55
CA SER A 60 10.31 -14.16 3.11
C SER A 60 8.92 -13.58 2.85
N VAL A 61 8.83 -12.77 1.79
CA VAL A 61 7.61 -12.13 1.32
C VAL A 61 6.79 -13.04 0.43
N LYS A 62 7.44 -13.79 -0.47
CA LYS A 62 6.78 -14.64 -1.47
C LYS A 62 5.70 -15.59 -0.91
N PRO A 63 5.95 -16.41 0.13
CA PRO A 63 4.93 -17.35 0.62
C PRO A 63 3.73 -16.65 1.26
N ILE A 64 3.90 -15.43 1.77
CA ILE A 64 2.79 -14.64 2.33
C ILE A 64 1.93 -14.10 1.19
N ILE A 65 2.55 -13.55 0.15
CA ILE A 65 1.80 -12.99 -0.98
C ILE A 65 1.06 -14.08 -1.77
N GLU A 66 1.64 -15.28 -1.93
CA GLU A 66 0.93 -16.41 -2.53
C GLU A 66 -0.31 -16.81 -1.72
N LYS A 67 -0.25 -16.77 -0.38
CA LYS A 67 -1.45 -16.97 0.46
C LYS A 67 -2.49 -15.87 0.27
N ILE A 68 -2.06 -14.61 0.14
CA ILE A 68 -2.96 -13.48 -0.12
C ILE A 68 -3.63 -13.64 -1.50
N ARG A 69 -2.89 -14.11 -2.51
CA ARG A 69 -3.42 -14.39 -3.86
C ARG A 69 -4.56 -15.41 -3.86
N MET A 70 -4.59 -16.32 -2.87
CA MET A 70 -5.67 -17.30 -2.70
C MET A 70 -6.94 -16.70 -2.06
N THR A 71 -6.92 -15.44 -1.64
CA THR A 71 -8.07 -14.73 -1.06
C THR A 71 -8.80 -13.90 -2.12
N ASN A 72 -9.73 -13.05 -1.69
CA ASN A 72 -10.38 -12.05 -2.54
C ASN A 72 -9.52 -10.79 -2.78
N PHE A 73 -8.30 -10.73 -2.24
CA PHE A 73 -7.40 -9.59 -2.39
C PHE A 73 -6.78 -9.56 -3.81
N ARG A 74 -7.04 -8.49 -4.56
CA ARG A 74 -6.62 -8.37 -5.97
C ARG A 74 -5.39 -7.48 -6.12
N PHE A 75 -4.41 -7.96 -6.86
CA PHE A 75 -3.23 -7.21 -7.28
C PHE A 75 -2.75 -7.74 -8.63
N SER A 76 -2.02 -6.93 -9.39
CA SER A 76 -1.49 -7.33 -10.68
C SER A 76 -0.11 -7.99 -10.55
N GLU A 77 0.34 -8.70 -11.59
CA GLU A 77 1.67 -9.30 -11.61
C GLU A 77 2.78 -8.24 -11.54
N GLU A 78 2.55 -7.03 -12.07
CA GLU A 78 3.50 -5.93 -11.96
C GLU A 78 3.68 -5.49 -10.50
N VAL A 79 2.58 -5.42 -9.74
CA VAL A 79 2.63 -5.14 -8.29
C VAL A 79 3.37 -6.25 -7.57
N PHE A 80 3.09 -7.52 -7.89
CA PHE A 80 3.80 -8.65 -7.32
C PHE A 80 5.32 -8.54 -7.53
N ALA A 81 5.76 -8.36 -8.77
CA ALA A 81 7.17 -8.24 -9.13
C ALA A 81 7.83 -7.03 -8.45
N ALA A 82 7.14 -5.89 -8.39
CA ALA A 82 7.63 -4.70 -7.70
C ALA A 82 7.84 -4.95 -6.20
N ILE A 83 6.94 -5.69 -5.56
CA ILE A 83 7.01 -6.00 -4.13
C ILE A 83 8.12 -7.01 -3.82
N ILE A 84 8.28 -8.05 -4.63
CA ILE A 84 9.38 -9.03 -4.52
C ILE A 84 10.74 -8.31 -4.65
N LYS A 85 10.89 -7.49 -5.70
CA LYS A 85 12.08 -6.64 -5.87
C LYS A 85 12.29 -5.68 -4.71
N ALA A 86 11.22 -5.05 -4.21
CA ALA A 86 11.29 -4.13 -3.08
C ALA A 86 11.67 -4.86 -1.78
N ALA A 87 11.35 -6.13 -1.64
CA ALA A 87 11.80 -6.97 -0.53
C ALA A 87 13.28 -7.37 -0.68
N GLY A 88 13.82 -7.41 -1.90
CA GLY A 88 15.14 -7.98 -2.17
C GLY A 88 15.09 -9.51 -2.22
N GLU A 89 14.02 -10.02 -2.83
CA GLU A 89 13.84 -11.40 -3.32
C GLU A 89 13.72 -11.36 -4.85
#